data_AF-A0A535JFF1-F1
#
_entry.id   AF-A0A535JFF1-F1
#
_cell.length_a   1.000
_cell.length_b   1.000
_cell.length_c   1.000
_cell.angle_alpha   90.00
_cell.angle_beta   90.00
_cell.angle_gamma   90.00
#
_symmetry.space_group_name_H-M   'P 1'
#
loop_
_entity.id
_entity.type
_entity.pdbx_description
1 polymer ?
#
loop_
_entity_poly.entity_id
_entity_poly.type
_entity_poly.pdbx_seq_one_letter_code
_entity_poly.pdbx_strand_id
1 'polypeptide(L)' 'MRVGLRIVGALLLVAGVVFFFQGIGVIPGSFMTGRSEWAVIGAALGAAAVTILWLAGMSGTRPGP' A
#
# COMPACT_ATOMS: atom_id res chain seq x y z
N MET A 1 1.85 15.80 -12.19
CA MET A 1 0.85 15.14 -11.31
C MET A 1 0.97 13.61 -11.27
N ARG A 2 1.11 12.90 -12.41
CA ARG A 2 1.15 11.42 -12.46
C ARG A 2 2.31 10.75 -11.70
N VAL A 3 3.50 11.36 -11.70
CA VAL A 3 4.68 10.83 -10.96
C VAL A 3 4.48 10.91 -9.44
N GLY A 4 3.94 12.02 -8.94
CA GLY A 4 3.64 12.19 -7.51
C GLY A 4 2.66 11.11 -7.00
N LEU A 5 1.59 10.84 -7.74
CA LEU A 5 0.63 9.78 -7.43
C LEU A 5 1.27 8.38 -7.39
N ARG A 6 2.22 8.10 -8.28
CA ARG A 6 2.97 6.82 -8.28
C ARG A 6 3.89 6.70 -7.07
N ILE A 7 4.60 7.76 -6.71
CA ILE A 7 5.48 7.77 -5.54
C ILE A 7 4.64 7.58 -4.27
N VAL A 8 3.56 8.34 -4.12
CA VAL A 8 2.64 8.23 -2.98
C VAL A 8 2.05 6.83 -2.91
N GLY A 9 1.54 6.28 -4.03
CA GLY A 9 1.01 4.92 -4.06
C GLY A 9 2.04 3.86 -3.69
N ALA A 10 3.28 3.98 -4.15
CA ALA A 10 4.36 3.06 -3.79
C ALA A 10 4.70 3.12 -2.29
N LEU A 11 4.76 4.33 -1.71
CA LEU A 11 5.01 4.51 -0.27
C LEU A 11 3.87 3.95 0.58
N LEU A 12 2.61 4.20 0.20
CA LEU A 12 1.46 3.61 0.89
C LEU A 12 1.46 2.08 0.80
N LEU A 13 1.89 1.51 -0.33
CA LEU A 13 1.97 0.07 -0.49
C LEU A 13 2.99 -0.53 0.48
N VAL A 14 4.20 0.05 0.55
CA VAL A 14 5.24 -0.39 1.48
C VAL A 14 4.77 -0.25 2.93
N ALA A 15 4.17 0.88 3.30
CA ALA A 15 3.63 1.10 4.65
C ALA A 15 2.53 0.09 5.00
N GLY A 16 1.60 -0.18 4.09
CA GLY A 16 0.51 -1.14 4.29
C GLY A 16 1.02 -2.57 4.48
N VAL A 17 2.00 -2.98 3.69
CA VAL A 17 2.67 -4.28 3.83
C VAL A 17 3.37 -4.39 5.19
N VAL A 18 4.13 -3.38 5.60
CA VAL A 18 4.80 -3.37 6.92
C VAL A 18 3.78 -3.47 8.05
N PHE A 19 2.69 -2.70 8.01
CA PHE A 19 1.65 -2.75 9.04
C PHE A 19 0.93 -4.10 9.06
N PHE A 20 0.69 -4.71 7.90
CA PHE A 20 0.11 -6.04 7.81
C PHE A 20 1.00 -7.07 8.51
N PHE A 21 2.28 -7.10 8.15
CA PHE A 21 3.26 -8.03 8.72
C PHE A 21 3.55 -7.77 10.21
N GLN A 22 3.51 -6.52 10.66
CA GLN A 22 3.55 -6.19 12.09
C GLN A 22 2.30 -6.73 12.80
N GLY A 23 1.11 -6.50 12.26
CA GLY A 23 -0.14 -6.96 12.87
C GLY A 23 -0.23 -8.48 13.05
N ILE A 24 0.29 -9.27 12.09
CA ILE A 24 0.36 -10.74 12.22
C ILE A 24 1.57 -11.24 13.03
N GLY A 25 2.41 -10.33 13.53
CA GLY A 25 3.55 -10.66 14.41
C GLY A 25 4.82 -11.15 13.69
N VAL A 26 4.92 -10.98 12.38
CA VAL A 26 6.12 -11.37 11.60
C VAL A 26 7.25 -10.34 11.75
N ILE A 27 6.90 -9.04 11.84
CA ILE A 27 7.87 -7.96 12.04
C ILE A 27 7.75 -7.46 13.48
N PRO A 28 8.70 -7.83 14.37
CA PRO A 28 8.77 -7.29 15.72
C PRO A 28 9.50 -5.95 15.77
N GLY A 29 9.22 -5.15 16.80
CA GLY A 29 9.92 -3.90 17.07
C GLY A 29 9.02 -2.67 17.27
N SER A 30 7.69 -2.82 17.19
CA SER A 30 6.73 -1.73 17.42
C SER A 30 5.54 -2.16 18.29
N PHE A 31 4.80 -1.19 18.82
CA PHE A 31 3.52 -1.36 19.54
C PHE A 31 2.42 -2.04 18.70
N MET A 32 2.64 -2.18 17.39
CA MET A 32 1.69 -2.77 16.43
C MET A 32 1.88 -4.28 16.29
N THR A 33 2.98 -4.82 16.81
CA THR A 33 3.36 -6.23 16.62
C THR A 33 2.36 -7.17 17.32
N GLY A 34 1.79 -8.12 16.59
CA GLY A 34 0.90 -9.16 17.15
C GLY A 34 -0.51 -8.68 17.49
N ARG A 35 -0.92 -7.54 16.92
CA ARG A 35 -2.25 -6.94 17.09
C ARG A 35 -3.02 -7.02 15.78
N SER A 36 -4.10 -7.79 15.77
CA SER A 36 -4.93 -8.02 14.58
C SER A 36 -5.50 -6.73 13.97
N GLU A 37 -5.70 -5.66 14.75
CA GLU A 37 -6.16 -4.37 14.21
C GLU A 37 -5.21 -3.84 13.13
N TRP A 38 -3.89 -3.95 13.36
CA TRP A 38 -2.88 -3.48 12.41
C TRP A 38 -2.78 -4.36 11.18
N ALA A 39 -3.11 -5.65 11.29
CA ALA A 39 -3.22 -6.53 10.13
C ALA A 39 -4.35 -6.07 9.20
N VAL A 40 -5.53 -5.76 9.76
CA VAL A 40 -6.67 -5.27 8.97
C VAL A 40 -6.38 -3.90 8.36
N ILE A 41 -5.80 -2.97 9.13
CA ILE A 41 -5.41 -1.65 8.65
C ILE A 41 -4.38 -1.76 7.52
N GLY A 42 -3.34 -2.57 7.70
CA GLY A 42 -2.30 -2.79 6.69
C GLY A 42 -2.84 -3.38 5.40
N ALA A 43 -3.74 -4.37 5.50
CA ALA A 43 -4.42 -4.95 4.33
C ALA A 43 -5.27 -3.92 3.58
N ALA A 44 -6.06 -3.12 4.30
CA ALA A 44 -6.87 -2.05 3.70
C ALA A 44 -6.00 -0.97 3.04
N LEU A 45 -4.91 -0.57 3.69
CA LEU A 45 -3.96 0.42 3.16
C LEU A 45 -3.26 -0.10 1.90
N GLY A 46 -2.83 -1.37 1.90
CA GLY A 46 -2.25 -2.04 0.75
C GLY A 46 -3.23 -2.11 -0.43
N ALA A 47 -4.49 -2.49 -0.18
CA ALA A 47 -5.52 -2.53 -1.21
C ALA A 47 -5.82 -1.15 -1.81
N ALA A 48 -5.88 -0.10 -0.98
CA ALA A 48 -6.04 1.27 -1.44
C ALA A 48 -4.85 1.72 -2.29
N ALA A 49 -3.62 1.41 -1.87
CA ALA A 49 -2.40 1.72 -2.60
C ALA A 49 -2.37 1.05 -3.99
N VAL A 50 -2.71 -0.25 -4.07
CA VAL A 50 -2.83 -0.98 -5.33
C VAL A 50 -3.88 -0.32 -6.24
N THR A 51 -5.04 0.04 -5.69
CA THR A 51 -6.11 0.69 -6.44
C THR A 51 -5.65 2.03 -7.04
N ILE A 52 -4.98 2.86 -6.23
CA ILE A 52 -4.43 4.15 -6.68
C ILE A 52 -3.38 3.95 -7.78
N LEU A 53 -2.47 3.00 -7.60
CA LEU A 53 -1.43 2.69 -8.59
C LEU A 53 -2.02 2.14 -9.89
N TRP A 54 -3.03 1.29 -9.80
CA TRP A 54 -3.72 0.72 -10.96
C TRP A 54 -4.45 1.81 -11.76
N LEU A 55 -5.22 2.68 -11.09
CA LEU A 55 -5.87 3.86 -11.71
C LEU A 55 -4.84 4.82 -12.34
N ALA A 56 -3.73 5.08 -11.65
CA ALA A 56 -2.63 5.90 -12.17
C ALA A 56 -1.89 5.25 -13.35
N GLY A 57 -1.85 3.91 -13.40
CA GLY A 57 -1.26 3.10 -14.47
C GLY A 57 -2.12 3.04 -15.73
N MET A 58 -3.42 2.75 -15.59
CA MET A 58 -4.40 2.76 -16.69
C MET A 58 -4.45 4.12 -17.41
N SER A 59 -4.21 5.20 -16.67
CA SER A 59 -4.20 6.55 -17.24
C SER A 59 -2.97 6.84 -18.12
N GLY A 60 -2.02 5.90 -18.24
CA GLY A 60 -0.78 6.00 -19.02
C GLY A 60 -0.81 5.25 -20.36
N THR A 61 -1.76 4.35 -20.58
CA THR A 61 -1.91 3.63 -21.86
C THR A 61 -2.87 4.42 -22.76
N ARG A 62 -2.37 5.49 -23.40
CA ARG A 62 -2.98 5.90 -24.67
C ARG A 62 -2.40 4.94 -25.73
N PRO A 63 -3.21 4.10 -26.38
CA PRO A 63 -2.78 3.49 -27.64
C PRO A 63 -2.48 4.67 -28.58
N GLY A 64 -1.22 4.81 -28.99
CA GLY A 64 -0.87 5.75 -30.06
C GLY A 64 -1.49 5.28 -31.38
N PRO A 65 -1.85 6.21 -32.28
CA PRO A 65 -2.39 5.88 -33.60
C PRO A 65 -1.40 5.06 -34.45
#